data_AF-A0A2H3B5M1-F1
#
_entry.id   AF-A0A2H3B5M1-F1
#
_cell.length_a   1.000
_cell.length_b   1.000
_cell.length_c   1.000
_cell.angle_alpha   90.00
_cell.angle_beta   90.00
_cell.angle_gamma   90.00
#
_symmetry.space_group_name_H-M   'P 1'
#
loop_
_entity.id
_entity.type
_entity.pdbx_description
1 polymer ?
#
loop_
_entity_poly.entity_id
_entity_poly.type
_entity_poly.pdbx_seq_one_letter_code
_entity_poly.pdbx_strand_id
1 'polypeptide(L)'
;WVAACDKLKIKITADAAEAIVATYRESQGQEHKNTPSAASNVGGVPAFSLEAFVDALVAFIAANDQSFNVIESPELHRIFLMLREELTDADIPHRTQIRSRVMEIWEEHLKQLSREMQVSFLHIVDRLCIALKMGWISLDNASNNDTMLAWLETLLTQRGIPFDALKRHIR
;
A
#
# COMPACT_ATOMS: atom_id res chain seq x y z
N TRP A 1 -7.50 7.72 14.88
CA TRP A 1 -7.18 7.67 16.33
C TRP A 1 -8.39 7.99 17.19
N VAL A 2 -9.06 9.15 17.02
CA VAL A 2 -10.30 9.50 17.76
C VAL A 2 -11.38 8.40 17.69
N ALA A 3 -11.65 7.87 16.49
CA ALA A 3 -12.60 6.76 16.32
C ALA A 3 -12.21 5.47 17.10
N ALA A 4 -10.91 5.21 17.26
CA ALA A 4 -10.43 4.07 18.05
C ALA A 4 -10.60 4.33 19.56
N CYS A 5 -10.35 5.56 20.01
CA CYS A 5 -10.65 5.98 21.39
C CYS A 5 -12.14 5.87 21.70
N ASP A 6 -13.01 6.29 20.78
CA ASP A 6 -14.47 6.19 20.93
C ASP A 6 -14.92 4.71 20.98
N LYS A 7 -14.38 3.84 20.12
CA LYS A 7 -14.64 2.38 20.12
C LYS A 7 -14.19 1.71 21.42
N LEU A 8 -13.07 2.16 21.98
CA LEU A 8 -12.51 1.65 23.23
C LEU A 8 -13.05 2.36 24.48
N LYS A 9 -14.00 3.29 24.31
CA LYS A 9 -14.59 4.12 25.37
C LYS A 9 -13.54 4.90 26.19
N ILE A 10 -12.44 5.28 25.57
CA ILE A 10 -11.37 6.08 26.18
C ILE A 10 -11.73 7.56 26.03
N LYS A 11 -11.90 8.25 27.16
CA LYS A 11 -12.22 9.69 27.18
C LYS A 11 -10.97 10.51 26.82
N ILE A 12 -11.06 11.35 25.80
CA ILE A 12 -10.04 12.34 25.45
C ILE A 12 -10.34 13.60 26.29
N THR A 13 -9.41 14.01 27.16
CA THR A 13 -9.60 15.08 28.16
C THR A 13 -8.63 16.25 28.01
N ALA A 14 -7.88 16.32 26.90
CA ALA A 14 -6.94 17.40 26.69
C ALA A 14 -7.67 18.63 26.13
N ASP A 15 -7.65 19.74 26.88
CA ASP A 15 -8.35 20.99 26.53
C ASP A 15 -7.99 21.50 25.11
N ALA A 16 -6.71 21.41 24.74
CA ALA A 16 -6.24 21.81 23.42
C ALA A 16 -6.76 20.92 22.27
N ALA A 17 -7.26 19.72 22.58
CA ALA A 17 -7.75 18.75 21.60
C ALA A 17 -9.28 18.74 21.48
N GLU A 18 -10.03 19.37 22.40
CA GLU A 18 -11.49 19.30 22.41
C GLU A 18 -12.12 19.87 21.14
N ALA A 19 -11.67 21.05 20.70
CA ALA A 19 -12.16 21.67 19.48
C ALA A 19 -11.89 20.81 18.24
N ILE A 20 -10.68 20.25 18.13
CA ILE A 20 -10.24 19.42 17.00
C ILE A 20 -11.02 18.09 16.96
N VAL A 21 -11.25 17.49 18.13
CA VAL A 21 -12.02 16.26 18.27
C VAL A 21 -13.50 16.48 17.96
N ALA A 22 -14.07 17.62 18.36
CA ALA A 22 -15.44 18.00 18.02
C ALA A 22 -15.61 18.15 16.50
N THR A 23 -14.73 18.91 15.85
CA THR A 23 -14.75 19.09 14.38
C THR A 23 -14.57 17.78 13.64
N TYR A 24 -13.69 16.88 14.11
CA TYR A 24 -13.54 15.55 13.54
C TYR A 24 -14.80 14.69 13.70
N ARG A 25 -15.46 14.72 14.86
CA ARG A 25 -16.71 13.97 15.09
C ARG A 25 -17.86 14.51 14.24
N GLU A 26 -17.90 15.81 14.02
CA GLU A 26 -18.86 16.47 13.13
C GLU A 26 -18.63 16.07 11.66
N SER A 27 -17.38 16.02 11.20
CA SER A 27 -17.05 15.61 9.83
C SER A 27 -17.32 14.12 9.56
N GLN A 28 -17.16 13.26 10.57
CA GLN A 28 -17.49 11.82 10.47
C GLN A 28 -19.00 11.53 10.37
N GLY A 29 -19.86 12.48 10.78
CA GLY A 29 -21.30 12.42 10.55
C GLY A 29 -21.72 12.58 9.08
N GLN A 30 -20.84 13.15 8.25
CA GLN A 30 -21.03 13.30 6.80
C GLN A 30 -20.20 12.30 5.97
N GLU A 31 -19.19 11.66 6.55
CA GLU A 31 -18.29 10.70 5.87
C GLU A 31 -18.70 9.22 5.96
N HIS A 32 -19.87 8.89 6.52
CA HIS A 32 -20.42 7.51 6.50
C HIS A 32 -20.94 7.05 5.11
N LYS A 33 -20.31 7.55 4.03
CA LYS A 33 -20.35 6.92 2.70
C LYS A 33 -18.99 6.52 2.14
N ASN A 34 -17.87 6.98 2.70
CA ASN A 34 -16.55 6.73 2.12
C ASN A 34 -15.56 6.19 3.16
N THR A 35 -15.82 4.98 3.66
CA THR A 35 -14.75 4.11 4.14
C THR A 35 -14.61 3.00 3.10
N PRO A 36 -13.46 2.83 2.41
CA PRO A 36 -13.24 1.62 1.64
C PRO A 36 -13.01 0.48 2.64
N SER A 37 -14.11 -0.14 3.06
CA SER A 37 -14.08 -1.54 3.44
C SER A 37 -13.42 -2.29 2.29
N ALA A 38 -12.32 -2.99 2.56
CA ALA A 38 -11.69 -3.94 1.65
C ALA A 38 -12.57 -5.20 1.46
N ALA A 39 -13.87 -5.00 1.26
CA ALA A 39 -14.86 -5.99 0.93
C ALA A 39 -15.89 -5.29 0.02
N SER A 40 -16.00 -5.78 -1.22
CA SER A 40 -16.92 -5.34 -2.28
C SER A 40 -16.62 -4.01 -2.97
N ASN A 41 -15.49 -3.92 -3.67
CA ASN A 41 -15.52 -3.23 -4.97
C ASN A 41 -16.33 -4.09 -5.93
N VAL A 42 -17.66 -3.96 -5.91
CA VAL A 42 -18.44 -4.13 -7.14
C VAL A 42 -18.35 -2.81 -7.89
N GLY A 43 -17.12 -2.45 -8.29
CA GLY A 43 -16.94 -1.73 -9.53
C GLY A 43 -17.51 -2.64 -10.61
N GLY A 44 -18.28 -2.09 -11.55
CA GLY A 44 -18.92 -2.88 -12.60
C GLY A 44 -17.94 -3.88 -13.20
N VAL A 45 -18.41 -5.11 -13.46
CA VAL A 45 -17.60 -6.18 -14.03
C VAL A 45 -16.83 -5.60 -15.22
N PRO A 46 -15.49 -5.51 -15.17
CA PRO A 46 -14.73 -4.90 -16.24
C PRO A 46 -15.00 -5.65 -17.54
N ALA A 47 -14.99 -4.91 -18.66
CA ALA A 47 -15.05 -5.55 -19.96
C ALA A 47 -13.89 -6.55 -20.06
N PHE A 48 -14.16 -7.70 -20.68
CA PHE A 48 -13.16 -8.75 -20.78
C PHE A 48 -11.98 -8.27 -21.65
N SER A 49 -10.78 -8.39 -21.08
CA SER A 49 -9.50 -8.34 -21.79
C SER A 49 -8.58 -9.39 -21.15
N LEU A 50 -7.54 -9.85 -21.86
CA LEU A 50 -6.59 -10.81 -21.30
C LEU A 50 -5.88 -10.23 -20.06
N GLU A 51 -5.54 -8.94 -20.08
CA GLU A 51 -4.95 -8.25 -18.94
C GLU A 51 -5.91 -8.21 -17.75
N ALA A 52 -7.17 -7.82 -17.96
CA ALA A 52 -8.18 -7.79 -16.90
C ALA A 52 -8.50 -9.19 -16.36
N PHE A 53 -8.42 -10.22 -17.21
CA PHE A 53 -8.56 -11.61 -16.80
C PHE A 53 -7.40 -12.05 -15.90
N VAL A 54 -6.16 -11.78 -16.29
CA VAL A 54 -4.97 -12.08 -15.49
C VAL A 54 -5.02 -11.33 -14.15
N ASP A 55 -5.36 -10.05 -14.16
CA ASP A 55 -5.46 -9.24 -12.94
C ASP A 55 -6.58 -9.74 -12.01
N ALA A 56 -7.72 -10.17 -12.57
CA ALA A 56 -8.80 -10.79 -11.80
C ALA A 56 -8.37 -12.12 -11.16
N LEU A 57 -7.57 -12.94 -11.86
CA LEU A 57 -7.02 -14.18 -11.30
C LEU A 57 -6.02 -13.90 -10.19
N VAL A 58 -5.14 -12.92 -10.36
CA VAL A 58 -4.20 -12.49 -9.31
C VAL A 58 -4.96 -11.97 -8.09
N ALA A 59 -5.98 -11.14 -8.29
CA ALA A 59 -6.83 -10.65 -7.20
C ALA A 59 -7.56 -11.79 -6.48
N PHE A 60 -8.11 -12.76 -7.22
CA PHE A 60 -8.74 -13.95 -6.64
C PHE A 60 -7.75 -14.76 -5.79
N ILE A 61 -6.54 -14.98 -6.29
CA ILE A 61 -5.52 -15.76 -5.57
C ILE A 61 -5.08 -15.03 -4.31
N ALA A 62 -4.75 -13.74 -4.42
CA ALA A 62 -4.25 -12.94 -3.30
C ALA A 62 -5.33 -12.70 -2.23
N ALA A 63 -6.57 -12.42 -2.62
CA ALA A 63 -7.65 -12.11 -1.67
C ALA A 63 -8.12 -13.34 -0.87
N ASN A 64 -7.90 -14.55 -1.39
CA ASN A 64 -8.39 -15.79 -0.78
C ASN A 64 -7.25 -16.74 -0.37
N ASP A 65 -6.01 -16.26 -0.30
CA ASP A 65 -4.81 -17.04 0.03
C ASP A 65 -4.72 -18.37 -0.75
N GLN A 66 -5.10 -18.34 -2.03
CA GLN A 66 -5.13 -19.56 -2.84
C GLN A 66 -3.72 -19.99 -3.22
N SER A 67 -3.53 -21.29 -3.38
CA SER A 67 -2.31 -21.81 -3.98
C SER A 67 -2.21 -21.36 -5.44
N PHE A 68 -1.03 -20.95 -5.90
CA PHE A 68 -0.82 -20.70 -7.33
C PHE A 68 -1.10 -21.94 -8.20
N ASN A 69 -1.06 -23.15 -7.62
CA ASN A 69 -1.41 -24.38 -8.36
C ASN A 69 -2.89 -24.46 -8.75
N VAL A 70 -3.77 -23.64 -8.16
CA VAL A 70 -5.19 -23.61 -8.53
C VAL A 70 -5.38 -23.28 -10.01
N ILE A 71 -4.47 -22.48 -10.58
CA ILE A 71 -4.50 -22.09 -12.00
C ILE A 71 -3.99 -23.19 -12.93
N GLU A 72 -3.56 -24.35 -12.42
CA GLU A 72 -3.21 -25.50 -13.26
C GLU A 72 -4.33 -26.56 -13.25
N SER A 73 -5.46 -26.28 -12.60
CA SER A 73 -6.60 -27.20 -12.55
C SER A 73 -7.30 -27.26 -13.90
N PRO A 74 -7.40 -28.45 -14.55
CA PRO A 74 -8.12 -28.59 -15.81
C PRO A 74 -9.63 -28.35 -15.64
N GLU A 75 -10.18 -28.61 -14.46
CA GLU A 75 -11.58 -28.30 -14.14
C GLU A 75 -11.84 -26.80 -14.17
N LEU A 76 -10.92 -26.01 -13.60
CA LEU A 76 -11.00 -24.56 -13.61
C LEU A 76 -10.81 -24.00 -15.02
N HIS A 77 -9.87 -24.52 -15.79
CA HIS A 77 -9.69 -24.15 -17.21
C HIS A 77 -10.96 -24.41 -18.00
N ARG A 78 -11.59 -25.56 -17.79
CA ARG A 78 -12.86 -25.91 -18.45
C ARG A 78 -13.98 -24.93 -18.11
N ILE A 79 -14.03 -24.40 -16.89
CA ILE A 79 -14.97 -23.34 -16.51
C ILE A 79 -14.66 -22.06 -17.32
N PHE A 80 -13.40 -21.64 -17.42
CA PHE A 80 -13.04 -20.44 -18.19
C PHE A 80 -13.38 -20.57 -19.68
N LEU A 81 -13.02 -21.70 -20.31
CA LEU A 81 -13.34 -22.00 -21.71
C LEU A 81 -14.85 -22.11 -21.95
N MET A 82 -15.63 -22.60 -20.97
CA MET A 82 -17.09 -22.64 -21.06
C MET A 82 -17.72 -21.25 -20.98
N LEU A 83 -17.12 -20.32 -20.23
CA LEU A 83 -17.63 -18.96 -20.06
C LEU A 83 -17.23 -18.02 -21.21
N ARG A 84 -16.16 -18.35 -21.95
CA ARG A 84 -15.64 -17.55 -23.07
C ARG A 84 -15.17 -18.44 -24.21
N GLU A 85 -15.96 -18.49 -25.29
CA GLU A 85 -15.68 -19.31 -26.49
C GLU A 85 -14.43 -18.86 -27.27
N GLU A 86 -14.09 -17.57 -27.22
CA GLU A 86 -12.90 -17.01 -27.89
C GLU A 86 -11.60 -17.34 -27.15
N LEU A 87 -11.68 -17.78 -25.89
CA LEU A 87 -10.51 -18.09 -25.08
C LEU A 87 -9.95 -19.45 -25.46
N THR A 88 -8.63 -19.53 -25.62
CA THR A 88 -7.92 -20.81 -25.80
C THR A 88 -7.11 -21.15 -24.55
N ASP A 89 -6.70 -22.41 -24.41
CA ASP A 89 -5.87 -22.84 -23.27
C ASP A 89 -4.54 -22.07 -23.19
N ALA A 90 -4.00 -21.65 -24.35
CA ALA A 90 -2.78 -20.85 -24.43
C ALA A 90 -2.93 -19.42 -23.87
N ASP A 91 -4.17 -18.91 -23.80
CA ASP A 91 -4.48 -17.59 -23.25
C ASP A 91 -4.63 -17.63 -21.72
N ILE A 92 -4.72 -18.82 -21.12
CA ILE A 92 -4.85 -18.99 -19.67
C ILE A 92 -3.45 -18.93 -19.05
N PRO A 93 -3.20 -18.03 -18.09
CA PRO A 93 -1.88 -17.87 -17.51
C PRO A 93 -1.50 -19.08 -16.65
N HIS A 94 -0.33 -19.65 -16.91
CA HIS A 94 0.24 -20.67 -16.04
C HIS A 94 0.74 -20.09 -14.71
N ARG A 95 0.97 -20.97 -13.73
CA ARG A 95 1.48 -20.64 -12.40
C ARG A 95 2.69 -19.71 -12.41
N THR A 96 3.63 -19.94 -13.32
CA THR A 96 4.83 -19.11 -13.44
C THR A 96 4.49 -17.68 -13.87
N GLN A 97 3.53 -17.51 -14.79
CA GLN A 97 3.08 -16.19 -15.25
C GLN A 97 2.33 -15.45 -14.13
N ILE A 98 1.42 -16.14 -13.43
CA ILE A 98 0.73 -15.61 -12.25
C ILE A 98 1.73 -15.17 -11.18
N ARG A 99 2.73 -16.01 -10.88
CA ARG A 99 3.76 -15.68 -9.90
C ARG A 99 4.54 -14.43 -10.31
N SER A 100 4.95 -14.31 -11.57
CA SER A 100 5.64 -13.12 -12.06
C SER A 100 4.77 -11.87 -11.91
N ARG A 101 3.49 -11.94 -12.32
CA ARG A 101 2.55 -10.83 -12.19
C ARG A 101 2.33 -10.40 -10.74
N VAL A 102 2.21 -11.37 -9.81
CA VAL A 102 2.12 -11.09 -8.37
C VAL A 102 3.36 -10.37 -7.86
N MET A 103 4.55 -10.82 -8.26
CA MET A 103 5.81 -10.17 -7.86
C MET A 103 5.91 -8.75 -8.41
N GLU A 104 5.52 -8.51 -9.67
CA GLU A 104 5.48 -7.17 -10.26
C GLU A 104 4.55 -6.22 -9.49
N ILE A 105 3.31 -6.67 -9.24
CA ILE A 105 2.32 -5.91 -8.47
C ILE A 105 2.84 -5.63 -7.06
N TRP A 106 3.41 -6.64 -6.40
CA TRP A 106 4.01 -6.48 -5.08
C TRP A 106 5.14 -5.46 -5.08
N GLU A 107 6.04 -5.51 -6.06
CA GLU A 107 7.20 -4.63 -6.14
C GLU A 107 6.80 -3.17 -6.43
N GLU A 108 5.75 -2.96 -7.23
CA GLU A 108 5.12 -1.65 -7.40
C GLU A 108 4.49 -1.13 -6.11
N HIS A 109 3.69 -1.94 -5.42
CA HIS A 109 3.09 -1.57 -4.13
C HIS A 109 4.16 -1.27 -3.08
N LEU A 110 5.24 -2.05 -3.02
CA LEU A 110 6.34 -1.84 -2.09
C LEU A 110 7.06 -0.51 -2.36
N LYS A 111 7.28 -0.18 -3.64
CA LYS A 111 7.84 1.13 -4.04
C LYS A 111 6.92 2.28 -3.62
N GLN A 112 5.62 2.14 -3.83
CA GLN A 112 4.64 3.15 -3.45
C GLN A 112 4.58 3.34 -1.93
N LEU A 113 4.50 2.24 -1.17
CA LEU A 113 4.50 2.26 0.28
C LEU A 113 5.78 2.90 0.84
N SER A 114 6.94 2.57 0.27
CA SER A 114 8.21 3.19 0.65
C SER A 114 8.19 4.72 0.49
N ARG A 115 7.63 5.22 -0.62
CA ARG A 115 7.46 6.66 -0.85
C ARG A 115 6.53 7.31 0.18
N GLU A 116 5.41 6.68 0.48
CA GLU A 116 4.44 7.18 1.46
C GLU A 116 5.03 7.23 2.89
N MET A 117 5.80 6.21 3.27
CA MET A 117 6.52 6.18 4.53
C MET A 117 7.54 7.33 4.62
N GLN A 118 8.27 7.62 3.54
CA GLN A 118 9.25 8.72 3.50
C GLN A 118 8.59 10.09 3.66
N VAL A 119 7.49 10.34 2.93
CA VAL A 119 6.72 11.59 3.05
C VAL A 119 6.19 11.76 4.48
N SER A 120 5.67 10.69 5.06
CA SER A 120 5.18 10.68 6.44
C SER A 120 6.29 10.95 7.46
N PHE A 121 7.47 10.35 7.27
CA PHE A 121 8.65 10.58 8.11
C PHE A 121 9.06 12.06 8.10
N LEU A 122 9.21 12.66 6.91
CA LEU A 122 9.57 14.08 6.79
C LEU A 122 8.52 14.99 7.43
N HIS A 123 7.24 14.70 7.22
CA HIS A 123 6.17 15.46 7.85
C HIS A 123 6.27 15.44 9.39
N ILE A 124 6.63 14.30 10.00
CA ILE A 124 6.83 14.20 11.45
C ILE A 124 8.06 15.01 11.88
N VAL A 125 9.19 14.85 11.18
CA VAL A 125 10.44 15.55 11.46
C VAL A 125 10.27 17.07 11.38
N ASP A 126 9.56 17.55 10.36
CA ASP A 126 9.24 18.97 10.16
C ASP A 126 8.33 19.48 11.29
N ARG A 127 7.27 18.73 11.62
CA ARG A 127 6.34 19.07 12.71
C ARG A 127 7.03 19.17 14.08
N LEU A 128 8.03 18.32 14.33
CA LEU A 128 8.80 18.33 15.57
C LEU A 128 9.93 19.39 15.56
N CYS A 129 10.14 20.08 14.43
CA CYS A 129 11.23 21.03 14.21
C CYS A 129 12.62 20.43 14.52
N ILE A 130 12.79 19.13 14.27
CA ILE A 130 14.05 18.42 14.48
C ILE A 130 14.83 18.18 13.18
N ALA A 131 14.30 18.62 12.03
CA ALA A 131 14.95 18.49 10.73
C ALA A 131 16.42 18.97 10.74
N LEU A 132 16.67 20.14 11.35
CA LEU A 132 18.01 20.72 11.48
C LEU A 132 18.87 20.07 12.58
N LYS A 133 18.27 19.23 13.44
CA LYS A 133 18.94 18.49 14.51
C LYS A 133 19.27 17.05 14.10
N MET A 134 18.91 16.63 12.88
CA MET A 134 19.21 15.30 12.36
C MET A 134 20.70 15.18 12.03
N GLY A 135 21.46 14.64 12.98
CA GLY A 135 22.89 14.34 12.79
C GLY A 135 23.13 12.97 12.18
N TRP A 136 22.52 11.93 12.74
CA TRP A 136 22.77 10.53 12.39
C TRP A 136 21.45 9.77 12.33
N ILE A 137 21.31 8.88 11.35
CA ILE A 137 20.18 7.98 11.21
C ILE A 137 20.72 6.55 11.29
N SER A 138 20.10 5.71 12.13
CA SER A 138 20.33 4.27 12.12
C SER A 138 19.10 3.60 11.53
N LEU A 139 19.33 2.74 10.55
CA LEU A 139 18.33 1.86 9.96
C LEU A 139 18.89 0.44 9.99
N ASP A 140 18.04 -0.57 9.87
CA ASP A 140 18.53 -1.94 9.75
C ASP A 140 19.24 -2.15 8.40
N ASN A 141 20.08 -3.19 8.30
CA ASN A 141 20.93 -3.46 7.13
C ASN A 141 20.16 -4.11 5.97
N ALA A 142 18.93 -3.66 5.71
CA ALA A 142 18.15 -4.04 4.55
C ALA A 142 18.42 -3.08 3.38
N SER A 143 18.59 -3.61 2.16
CA SER A 143 18.93 -2.83 0.96
C SER A 143 17.87 -1.78 0.58
N ASN A 144 16.62 -1.97 1.00
CA ASN A 144 15.55 -0.97 0.82
C ASN A 144 15.79 0.29 1.66
N ASN A 145 16.48 0.20 2.80
CA ASN A 145 16.82 1.34 3.65
C ASN A 145 17.89 2.23 3.01
N ASP A 146 18.85 1.65 2.29
CA ASP A 146 19.82 2.42 1.49
C ASP A 146 19.10 3.26 0.43
N THR A 147 18.07 2.70 -0.23
CA THR A 147 17.26 3.42 -1.22
C THR A 147 16.46 4.56 -0.57
N MET A 148 15.88 4.30 0.61
CA MET A 148 15.15 5.31 1.38
C MET A 148 16.06 6.48 1.80
N LEU A 149 17.28 6.18 2.24
CA LEU A 149 18.28 7.17 2.65
C LEU A 149 18.72 8.08 1.50
N ALA A 150 18.95 7.52 0.31
CA ALA A 150 19.29 8.32 -0.89
C ALA A 150 18.15 9.28 -1.29
N TRP A 151 16.90 8.83 -1.17
CA TRP A 151 15.73 9.69 -1.39
C TRP A 151 15.59 10.77 -0.32
N LEU A 152 15.82 10.42 0.95
CA LEU A 152 15.81 11.36 2.06
C LEU A 152 16.85 12.47 1.87
N GLU A 153 18.06 12.11 1.42
CA GLU A 153 19.11 13.06 1.05
C GLU A 153 18.62 14.05 -0.02
N THR A 154 17.96 13.55 -1.07
CA THR A 154 17.40 14.40 -2.13
C THR A 154 16.38 15.40 -1.56
N LEU A 155 15.46 14.94 -0.71
CA LEU A 155 14.39 15.75 -0.13
C LEU A 155 14.90 16.77 0.90
N LEU A 156 15.95 16.45 1.65
CA LEU A 156 16.60 17.38 2.57
C LEU A 156 17.45 18.42 1.82
N THR A 157 18.14 18.00 0.75
CA THR A 157 18.92 18.90 -0.12
C THR A 157 18.02 19.93 -0.80
N GLN A 158 16.84 19.51 -1.30
CA GLN A 158 15.83 20.43 -1.84
C GLN A 158 15.34 21.48 -0.82
N ARG A 159 15.42 21.17 0.48
CA ARG A 159 15.09 22.08 1.59
C ARG A 159 16.29 22.90 2.08
N GLY A 160 17.46 22.78 1.45
CA GLY A 160 18.69 23.45 1.87
C GLY A 160 19.33 22.85 3.13
N ILE A 161 18.95 21.62 3.49
CA ILE A 161 19.50 20.91 4.66
C ILE A 161 20.59 19.95 4.17
N PRO A 162 21.87 20.15 4.55
CA PRO A 162 22.95 19.27 4.12
C PRO A 162 22.83 17.92 4.83
N PHE A 163 22.68 16.86 4.04
CA PHE A 163 22.61 15.48 4.50
C PHE A 163 23.40 14.61 3.51
N ASP A 164 24.14 13.62 4.02
CA ASP A 164 24.95 12.69 3.22
C ASP A 164 24.56 11.28 3.66
N ALA A 165 23.83 10.57 2.80
CA ALA A 165 23.25 9.27 3.12
C ALA A 165 24.31 8.23 3.51
N LEU A 166 25.50 8.30 2.93
CA LEU A 166 26.57 7.34 3.19
C LEU A 166 27.31 7.65 4.49
N LYS A 167 27.57 8.93 4.77
CA LYS A 167 28.33 9.33 5.97
C LYS A 167 27.49 9.41 7.23
N ARG A 168 26.16 9.57 7.10
CA ARG A 168 25.24 9.77 8.24
C ARG A 168 24.31 8.58 8.48
N HIS A 169 24.62 7.44 7.88
CA HIS A 169 23.96 6.16 8.12
C HIS A 169 24.82 5.27 9.03
N ILE A 170 24.30 4.92 10.20
CA ILE A 170 24.91 3.96 11.12
C ILE A 170 24.30 2.58 10.81
N ARG A 171 25.12 1.67 10.27
CA ARG A 171 24.79 0.26 10.01
C ARG A 171 25.13 -0.63 11.20
#